data_AF-F4RPC4-F1
#
_entry.id   AF-F4RPC4-F1
#
_cell.length_a   1.000
_cell.length_b   1.000
_cell.length_c   1.000
_cell.angle_alpha   90.00
_cell.angle_beta   90.00
_cell.angle_gamma   90.00
#
_symmetry.space_group_name_H-M   'P 1'
#
loop_
_entity.id
_entity.type
_entity.pdbx_description
1 polymer ?
#
loop_
_entity_poly.entity_id
_entity_poly.type
_entity_poly.pdbx_seq_one_letter_code
_entity_poly.pdbx_strand_id
1 'polypeptide(L)'
;MYHEKNLYAMNNNGGRNFALQHGRDQKDARWILPLDGNCFFTPTGMKELINQIMKEEHHSVRFDEVIKSHLIIPMSRLLDNEDLSINNTFIKTKNDDDLIKFKPISIEEPQIGFRFTSNQTYSNRMRYGRRSKLEFLWRLGAISTNRDRLKQSIPESEVEEIELIQESSFGSIKRTNSTHLSSSSSSSDIDQDFFQAGWVHRLFSGHRKQEEPTELAMSRRSIKRMQAIIYFLNQLDQFIKR
;
A
#
# COMPACT_ATOMS: atom_id res chain seq x y z
N MET A 1 18.91 12.90 -13.70
CA MET A 1 19.08 13.96 -12.67
C MET A 1 17.96 14.01 -11.63
N TYR A 2 16.66 14.05 -11.99
CA TYR A 2 15.57 14.17 -10.99
C TYR A 2 15.38 12.95 -10.06
N HIS A 3 15.89 11.77 -10.44
CA HIS A 3 15.78 10.56 -9.62
C HIS A 3 16.52 10.73 -8.28
N GLU A 4 17.83 10.92 -8.33
CA GLU A 4 18.68 11.09 -7.15
C GLU A 4 18.26 12.29 -6.28
N LYS A 5 17.92 13.42 -6.92
CA LYS A 5 17.43 14.60 -6.20
C LYS A 5 16.14 14.32 -5.42
N ASN A 6 15.23 13.54 -6.00
CA ASN A 6 13.99 13.13 -5.34
C ASN A 6 14.27 12.14 -4.20
N LEU A 7 15.11 11.13 -4.42
CA LEU A 7 15.52 10.21 -3.36
C LEU A 7 16.15 10.94 -2.17
N TYR A 8 16.98 11.95 -2.44
CA TYR A 8 17.59 12.75 -1.39
C TYR A 8 16.57 13.63 -0.66
N ALA A 9 15.78 14.42 -1.39
CA ALA A 9 14.94 15.45 -0.79
C ALA A 9 13.58 14.95 -0.27
N MET A 10 13.07 13.84 -0.80
CA MET A 10 11.73 13.31 -0.52
C MET A 10 11.75 11.78 -0.35
N ASN A 11 12.61 11.28 0.54
CA ASN A 11 12.79 9.85 0.77
C ASN A 11 11.62 9.19 1.51
N ASN A 12 10.51 8.98 0.81
CA ASN A 12 9.30 8.41 1.39
C ASN A 12 9.49 6.96 1.87
N ASN A 13 10.22 6.13 1.13
CA ASN A 13 10.51 4.76 1.53
C ASN A 13 11.52 4.69 2.68
N GLY A 14 12.48 5.63 2.74
CA GLY A 14 13.35 5.81 3.90
C GLY A 14 12.56 6.11 5.17
N GLY A 15 11.57 7.02 5.10
CA GLY A 15 10.66 7.29 6.20
C GLY A 15 9.84 6.06 6.63
N ARG A 16 9.31 5.29 5.67
CA ARG A 16 8.60 4.02 5.96
C ARG A 16 9.52 3.00 6.63
N ASN A 17 10.73 2.82 6.12
CA ASN A 17 11.71 1.88 6.68
C ASN A 17 12.18 2.31 8.07
N PHE A 18 12.31 3.61 8.33
CA PHE A 18 12.58 4.14 9.66
C PHE A 18 11.43 3.81 10.62
N ALA A 19 10.16 4.01 10.21
CA ALA A 19 9.00 3.64 11.02
C ALA A 19 8.94 2.13 11.30
N LEU A 20 9.30 1.30 10.32
CA LEU A 20 9.43 -0.16 10.52
C LEU A 20 10.49 -0.48 11.56
N GLN A 21 11.68 0.11 11.47
CA GLN A 21 12.74 -0.11 12.45
C GLN A 21 12.30 0.33 13.84
N HIS A 22 11.79 1.55 13.97
CA HIS A 22 11.29 2.08 15.23
C HIS A 22 10.24 1.18 15.88
N GLY A 23 9.31 0.64 15.07
CA GLY A 23 8.30 -0.30 15.54
C GLY A 23 8.89 -1.63 16.05
N ARG A 24 9.92 -2.15 15.38
CA ARG A 24 10.64 -3.38 15.80
C ARG A 24 11.40 -3.17 17.12
N ASP A 25 11.85 -1.94 17.39
CA ASP A 25 12.55 -1.59 18.61
C ASP A 25 11.61 -1.44 19.83
N GLN A 26 10.28 -1.45 19.63
CA GLN A 26 9.32 -1.38 20.73
C GLN A 26 9.10 -2.78 21.35
N LYS A 27 9.27 -2.88 22.67
CA LYS A 27 9.23 -4.17 23.41
C LYS A 27 7.94 -4.98 23.20
N ASP A 28 6.80 -4.31 23.13
CA ASP A 28 5.48 -4.94 23.10
C ASP A 28 4.80 -4.83 21.72
N ALA A 29 5.51 -4.33 20.71
CA ALA A 29 4.92 -4.22 19.37
C ALA A 29 4.86 -5.59 18.69
N ARG A 30 3.65 -5.99 18.31
CA ARG A 30 3.39 -7.22 17.54
C ARG A 30 3.19 -6.93 16.06
N TRP A 31 2.63 -5.77 15.76
CA TRP A 31 2.31 -5.32 14.41
C TRP A 31 2.69 -3.85 14.26
N ILE A 32 3.23 -3.49 13.10
CA ILE A 32 3.74 -2.17 12.75
C ILE A 32 2.99 -1.68 11.52
N LEU A 33 2.36 -0.50 11.62
CA LEU A 33 1.43 0.02 10.60
C LEU A 33 1.95 1.35 10.03
N PRO A 34 2.90 1.35 9.07
CA PRO A 34 3.40 2.56 8.42
C PRO A 34 2.39 3.08 7.37
N LEU A 35 1.24 3.56 7.84
CA LEU A 35 0.14 4.03 6.99
C LEU A 35 0.49 5.33 6.24
N ASP A 36 -0.13 5.55 5.08
CA ASP A 36 -0.03 6.83 4.38
C ASP A 36 -0.63 7.98 5.22
N GLY A 37 -0.08 9.19 5.06
CA GLY A 37 -0.61 10.40 5.69
C GLY A 37 -2.09 10.66 5.37
N ASN A 38 -2.81 11.19 6.36
CA ASN A 38 -4.26 11.43 6.38
C ASN A 38 -5.13 10.16 6.35
N CYS A 39 -4.54 8.97 6.52
CA CYS A 39 -5.31 7.76 6.78
C CYS A 39 -5.64 7.66 8.27
N PHE A 40 -6.80 7.11 8.59
CA PHE A 40 -7.22 6.81 9.95
C PHE A 40 -8.15 5.60 9.97
N PHE A 41 -8.20 4.93 11.12
CA PHE A 41 -9.19 3.89 11.39
C PHE A 41 -10.45 4.51 11.97
N THR A 42 -11.61 4.01 11.55
CA THR A 42 -12.83 4.19 12.33
C THR A 42 -12.84 3.17 13.48
N PRO A 43 -13.64 3.37 14.54
CA PRO A 43 -13.74 2.41 15.64
C PRO A 43 -14.06 0.99 15.13
N THR A 44 -14.96 0.88 14.15
CA THR A 44 -15.31 -0.40 13.52
C THR A 44 -14.14 -0.97 12.69
N GLY A 45 -13.46 -0.16 11.87
CA GLY A 45 -12.30 -0.63 11.10
C GLY A 45 -11.15 -1.11 11.99
N MET A 46 -10.94 -0.46 13.14
CA MET A 46 -9.97 -0.89 14.15
C MET A 46 -10.39 -2.19 14.85
N LYS A 47 -11.66 -2.31 15.28
CA LYS A 47 -12.17 -3.56 15.87
C LYS A 47 -11.96 -4.73 14.89
N GLU A 48 -12.29 -4.52 13.63
CA GLU A 48 -12.15 -5.57 12.61
C GLU A 48 -10.70 -5.95 12.38
N LEU A 49 -9.78 -4.98 12.32
CA LEU A 49 -8.35 -5.22 12.24
C LEU A 49 -7.88 -6.14 13.39
N ILE A 50 -8.23 -5.80 14.63
CA ILE A 50 -7.83 -6.58 15.82
C ILE A 50 -8.43 -7.98 15.77
N ASN A 51 -9.72 -8.10 15.46
CA ASN A 51 -10.41 -9.38 15.36
C ASN A 51 -9.77 -10.30 14.32
N GLN A 52 -9.42 -9.77 13.14
CA GLN A 52 -8.80 -10.57 12.08
C GLN A 52 -7.38 -10.99 12.43
N ILE A 53 -6.59 -10.12 13.07
CA ILE A 53 -5.27 -10.48 13.60
C ILE A 53 -5.39 -11.63 14.61
N MET A 54 -6.31 -11.52 15.57
CA MET A 54 -6.50 -12.57 16.58
C MET A 54 -6.94 -13.89 15.94
N LYS A 55 -7.86 -13.86 14.97
CA LYS A 55 -8.30 -15.06 14.25
C LYS A 55 -7.14 -15.73 13.52
N GLU A 56 -6.33 -14.96 12.80
CA GLU A 56 -5.17 -15.47 12.07
C GLU A 56 -4.16 -16.13 13.01
N GLU A 57 -3.82 -15.47 14.11
CA GLU A 57 -2.86 -16.00 15.08
C GLU A 57 -3.38 -17.25 15.78
N HIS A 58 -4.66 -17.28 16.15
CA HIS A 58 -5.29 -18.47 16.74
C HIS A 58 -5.35 -19.63 15.74
N HIS A 59 -5.66 -19.36 14.47
CA HIS A 59 -5.64 -20.37 13.40
C HIS A 59 -4.25 -20.96 13.25
N SER A 60 -3.25 -20.09 13.09
CA SER A 60 -1.85 -20.48 12.93
C SER A 60 -1.36 -21.37 14.09
N VAL A 61 -1.66 -20.99 15.33
CA VAL A 61 -1.29 -21.80 16.51
C VAL A 61 -2.03 -23.13 16.55
N ARG A 62 -3.32 -23.16 16.20
CA ARG A 62 -4.14 -24.38 16.24
C ARG A 62 -3.70 -25.42 15.21
N PHE A 63 -3.24 -24.97 14.05
CA PHE A 63 -2.88 -25.84 12.92
C PHE A 63 -1.36 -25.96 12.69
N ASP A 64 -0.54 -25.41 13.60
CA ASP A 64 0.93 -25.38 13.49
C ASP A 64 1.42 -24.73 12.17
N GLU A 65 0.71 -23.69 11.74
CA GLU A 65 1.02 -22.93 10.53
C GLU A 65 1.86 -21.69 10.88
N VAL A 66 2.63 -21.22 9.89
CA VAL A 66 3.40 -19.99 10.02
C VAL A 66 2.46 -18.79 9.98
N ILE A 67 2.46 -18.00 11.05
CA ILE A 67 1.72 -16.73 11.10
C ILE A 67 2.21 -15.83 9.97
N LYS A 68 1.28 -15.36 9.15
CA LYS A 68 1.55 -14.41 8.06
C LYS A 68 2.28 -13.17 8.56
N SER A 69 3.23 -12.69 7.77
CA SER A 69 4.09 -11.58 8.15
C SER A 69 3.55 -10.20 7.76
N HIS A 70 2.46 -10.13 6.96
CA HIS A 70 1.93 -8.88 6.44
C HIS A 70 0.41 -8.79 6.54
N LEU A 71 -0.07 -7.55 6.68
CA LEU A 71 -1.49 -7.18 6.61
C LEU A 71 -1.72 -6.35 5.36
N ILE A 72 -2.76 -6.65 4.62
CA ILE A 72 -3.28 -5.78 3.57
C ILE A 72 -4.53 -5.09 4.10
N ILE A 73 -4.45 -3.78 4.24
CA ILE A 73 -5.51 -2.97 4.85
C ILE A 73 -6.17 -2.15 3.75
N PRO A 74 -7.38 -2.51 3.28
CA PRO A 74 -8.13 -1.74 2.30
C PRO A 74 -8.24 -0.26 2.70
N MET A 75 -8.17 0.62 1.70
CA MET A 75 -8.32 2.06 1.90
C MET A 75 -9.45 2.60 1.03
N SER A 76 -10.33 3.42 1.61
CA SER A 76 -11.28 4.24 0.88
C SER A 76 -10.99 5.73 1.09
N ARG A 77 -11.32 6.55 0.10
CA ARG A 77 -11.16 7.99 0.17
C ARG A 77 -12.51 8.62 0.43
N LEU A 78 -12.56 9.51 1.41
CA LEU A 78 -13.73 10.34 1.62
C LEU A 78 -13.78 11.44 0.56
N LEU A 79 -14.99 11.73 0.07
CA LEU A 79 -15.26 12.84 -0.84
C LEU A 79 -15.77 14.10 -0.12
N ASP A 80 -16.12 13.93 1.15
CA ASP A 80 -16.47 14.97 2.10
C ASP A 80 -15.92 14.57 3.48
N ASN A 81 -15.34 15.52 4.21
CA ASN A 81 -14.88 15.24 5.57
C ASN A 81 -16.04 15.18 6.56
N GLU A 82 -17.22 15.75 6.25
CA GLU A 82 -18.41 15.61 7.09
C GLU A 82 -18.90 14.15 7.13
N ASP A 83 -18.64 13.36 6.08
CA ASP A 83 -18.89 11.91 6.08
C ASP A 83 -18.10 11.18 7.18
N LEU A 84 -17.05 11.80 7.73
CA LEU A 84 -16.33 11.27 8.87
C LEU A 84 -17.25 11.12 10.07
N SER A 85 -18.15 12.08 10.32
CA SER A 85 -19.05 12.03 11.48
C SER A 85 -19.93 10.78 11.46
N ILE A 86 -20.35 10.37 10.25
CA ILE A 86 -21.14 9.17 10.00
C ILE A 86 -20.27 7.92 10.17
N ASN A 87 -19.09 7.90 9.53
CA ASN A 87 -18.21 6.74 9.48
C ASN A 87 -17.41 6.50 10.77
N ASN A 88 -17.24 7.53 11.61
CA ASN A 88 -16.50 7.48 12.88
C ASN A 88 -17.37 7.04 14.06
N THR A 89 -18.48 6.34 13.79
CA THR A 89 -19.33 5.74 14.82
C THR A 89 -19.07 4.25 14.94
N PHE A 90 -19.24 3.71 16.15
CA PHE A 90 -19.16 2.26 16.33
C PHE A 90 -20.43 1.62 15.79
N ILE A 91 -20.30 0.83 14.73
CA ILE A 91 -21.41 0.12 14.12
C ILE A 91 -21.80 -1.05 15.02
N LYS A 92 -22.98 -0.95 15.64
CA LYS A 92 -23.59 -2.04 16.41
C LYS A 92 -24.25 -3.02 15.45
N THR A 93 -23.56 -4.10 15.13
CA THR A 93 -24.17 -5.23 14.40
C THR A 93 -24.60 -6.32 15.38
N LYS A 94 -25.61 -7.11 15.00
CA LYS A 94 -26.06 -8.26 15.82
C LYS A 94 -25.04 -9.40 15.76
N ASN A 95 -24.40 -9.58 14.61
CA ASN A 95 -23.34 -10.55 14.34
C ASN A 95 -22.15 -9.85 13.64
N ASP A 96 -20.94 -10.37 13.80
CA ASP A 96 -19.75 -9.82 13.13
C ASP A 96 -19.84 -9.94 11.60
N ASP A 97 -20.57 -10.91 11.05
CA ASP A 97 -20.73 -11.09 9.59
C ASP A 97 -21.49 -9.94 8.91
N ASP A 98 -22.34 -9.22 9.65
CA ASP A 98 -23.03 -8.04 9.13
C ASP A 98 -22.10 -6.84 8.92
N LEU A 99 -20.88 -6.87 9.50
CA LEU A 99 -19.87 -5.82 9.32
C LEU A 99 -19.38 -5.72 7.87
N ILE A 100 -19.46 -6.81 7.10
CA ILE A 100 -19.09 -6.82 5.68
C ILE A 100 -19.88 -5.79 4.88
N LYS A 101 -21.15 -5.54 5.25
CA LYS A 101 -22.02 -4.55 4.59
C LYS A 101 -21.52 -3.11 4.75
N PHE A 102 -20.69 -2.86 5.76
CA PHE A 102 -20.13 -1.56 6.08
C PHE A 102 -18.66 -1.42 5.66
N LYS A 103 -18.04 -2.49 5.15
CA LYS A 103 -16.70 -2.43 4.57
C LYS A 103 -16.78 -1.57 3.30
N PRO A 104 -16.00 -0.49 3.20
CA PRO A 104 -16.06 0.36 2.03
C PRO A 104 -15.51 -0.37 0.80
N ILE A 105 -16.09 -0.09 -0.36
CA ILE A 105 -15.55 -0.57 -1.64
C ILE A 105 -14.21 0.12 -1.86
N SER A 106 -13.12 -0.64 -1.80
CA SER A 106 -11.75 -0.14 -1.93
C SER A 106 -11.18 -0.48 -3.30
N ILE A 107 -11.18 0.51 -4.20
CA ILE A 107 -10.53 0.43 -5.53
C ILE A 107 -9.10 1.01 -5.47
N GLU A 108 -8.78 1.68 -4.37
CA GLU A 108 -7.53 2.40 -4.17
C GLU A 108 -6.41 1.49 -3.68
N GLU A 109 -5.17 1.99 -3.77
CA GLU A 109 -3.99 1.28 -3.28
C GLU A 109 -4.09 1.05 -1.75
N PRO A 110 -4.12 -0.21 -1.27
CA PRO A 110 -4.27 -0.52 0.14
C PRO A 110 -3.06 -0.07 0.96
N GLN A 111 -3.23 -0.03 2.29
CA GLN A 111 -2.13 0.13 3.23
C GLN A 111 -1.54 -1.23 3.60
N ILE A 112 -0.32 -1.23 4.14
CA ILE A 112 0.42 -2.46 4.48
C ILE A 112 0.80 -2.41 5.94
N GLY A 113 0.46 -3.45 6.69
CA GLY A 113 0.97 -3.71 8.03
C GLY A 113 2.03 -4.80 8.01
N PHE A 114 2.93 -4.77 8.98
CA PHE A 114 4.05 -5.70 9.10
C PHE A 114 4.03 -6.33 10.48
N ARG A 115 4.14 -7.66 10.54
CA ARG A 115 4.44 -8.34 11.80
C ARG A 115 5.82 -7.89 12.25
N PHE A 116 6.02 -7.70 13.55
CA PHE A 116 7.29 -7.22 14.09
C PHE A 116 8.49 -8.11 13.71
N THR A 117 8.25 -9.40 13.48
CA THR A 117 9.27 -10.37 13.03
C THR A 117 9.58 -10.31 11.53
N SER A 118 8.81 -9.56 10.74
CA SER A 118 9.07 -9.43 9.30
C SER A 118 10.35 -8.64 9.08
N ASN A 119 11.28 -9.20 8.30
CA ASN A 119 12.52 -8.52 7.89
C ASN A 119 12.37 -7.79 6.54
N GLN A 120 11.18 -7.79 5.94
CA GLN A 120 10.97 -7.09 4.68
C GLN A 120 10.95 -5.57 4.87
N THR A 121 11.45 -4.87 3.85
CA THR A 121 11.51 -3.41 3.81
C THR A 121 11.11 -2.90 2.43
N TYR A 122 10.67 -1.65 2.37
CA TYR A 122 10.46 -0.93 1.11
C TYR A 122 11.79 -0.70 0.41
N SER A 123 11.78 -0.68 -0.93
CA SER A 123 12.99 -0.44 -1.72
C SER A 123 13.50 1.00 -1.52
N ASN A 124 14.76 1.15 -1.08
CA ASN A 124 15.42 2.45 -0.92
C ASN A 124 15.76 3.12 -2.26
N ARG A 125 15.66 2.39 -3.38
CA ARG A 125 15.94 2.91 -4.73
C ARG A 125 14.70 3.53 -5.39
N MET A 126 13.53 3.43 -4.76
CA MET A 126 12.29 3.95 -5.33
C MET A 126 11.99 5.37 -4.84
N ARG A 127 12.00 6.31 -5.78
CA ARG A 127 11.67 7.72 -5.52
C ARG A 127 10.18 7.96 -5.27
N TYR A 128 9.88 9.02 -4.51
CA TYR A 128 8.50 9.44 -4.30
C TYR A 128 7.82 9.79 -5.63
N GLY A 129 6.53 9.45 -5.72
CA GLY A 129 5.70 9.67 -6.90
C GLY A 129 5.77 8.58 -7.98
N ARG A 130 6.59 7.54 -7.79
CA ARG A 130 6.70 6.41 -8.73
C ARG A 130 6.37 5.07 -8.09
N ARG A 131 5.09 4.84 -7.76
CA ARG A 131 4.54 3.52 -7.37
C ARG A 131 5.32 2.79 -6.25
N SER A 132 6.00 3.54 -5.38
CA SER A 132 6.93 3.03 -4.35
C SER A 132 6.35 2.05 -3.32
N LYS A 133 5.04 2.08 -3.07
CA LYS A 133 4.34 1.14 -2.18
C LYS A 133 3.69 0.01 -2.97
N LEU A 134 3.15 0.33 -4.15
CA LEU A 134 2.69 -0.65 -5.12
C LEU A 134 3.75 -1.70 -5.52
N GLU A 135 5.02 -1.33 -5.59
CA GLU A 135 6.11 -2.30 -5.78
C GLU A 135 6.17 -3.37 -4.68
N PHE A 136 6.02 -2.96 -3.42
CA PHE A 136 5.97 -3.90 -2.30
C PHE A 136 4.72 -4.79 -2.38
N LEU A 137 3.57 -4.21 -2.75
CA LEU A 137 2.33 -4.98 -2.95
C LEU A 137 2.47 -6.02 -4.07
N TRP A 138 3.24 -5.73 -5.12
CA TRP A 138 3.57 -6.70 -6.16
C TRP A 138 4.50 -7.80 -5.65
N ARG A 139 5.52 -7.44 -4.85
CA ARG A 139 6.41 -8.43 -4.22
C ARG A 139 5.67 -9.40 -3.31
N LEU A 140 4.64 -8.92 -2.60
CA LEU A 140 3.76 -9.76 -1.79
C LEU A 140 2.77 -10.60 -2.61
N GLY A 141 2.56 -10.30 -3.90
CA GLY A 141 1.48 -10.90 -4.70
C GLY A 141 0.08 -10.39 -4.33
N ALA A 142 -0.02 -9.31 -3.55
CA ALA A 142 -1.29 -8.75 -3.07
C ALA A 142 -2.10 -8.02 -4.15
N ILE A 143 -1.45 -7.61 -5.25
CA ILE A 143 -2.09 -6.97 -6.40
C ILE A 143 -1.55 -7.61 -7.69
N SER A 144 -2.44 -7.88 -8.64
CA SER A 144 -2.05 -8.45 -9.93
C SER A 144 -1.16 -7.49 -10.73
N THR A 145 -0.09 -8.04 -11.29
CA THR A 145 0.81 -7.32 -12.21
C THR A 145 0.21 -7.31 -13.62
N ASN A 146 -0.95 -6.69 -13.83
CA ASN A 146 -1.43 -6.50 -15.21
C ASN A 146 -0.50 -5.51 -15.92
N ARG A 147 0.46 -6.07 -16.68
CA ARG A 147 1.59 -5.41 -17.34
C ARG A 147 1.18 -4.30 -18.31
N ASP A 148 -0.07 -4.29 -18.79
CA ASP A 148 -0.53 -3.30 -19.77
C ASP A 148 -0.63 -1.87 -19.20
N ARG A 149 -0.76 -1.72 -17.88
CA ARG A 149 -0.69 -0.41 -17.20
C ARG A 149 0.75 0.07 -16.89
N LEU A 150 1.76 -0.76 -17.15
CA LEU A 150 3.19 -0.40 -17.06
C LEU A 150 3.74 0.07 -18.41
N LYS A 151 3.07 -0.25 -19.52
CA LYS A 151 3.50 0.08 -20.90
C LYS A 151 2.97 1.40 -21.45
N GLN A 152 2.13 2.15 -20.74
CA GLN A 152 1.69 3.47 -21.20
C GLN A 152 2.86 4.47 -21.15
N SER A 153 3.52 4.60 -22.31
CA SER A 153 4.48 5.63 -22.75
C SER A 153 5.25 6.32 -21.63
N ILE A 154 6.25 5.60 -21.15
CA ILE A 154 7.36 6.14 -20.40
C ILE A 154 8.31 6.82 -21.43
N PRO A 155 8.62 8.13 -21.33
CA PRO A 155 9.53 8.81 -22.27
C PRO A 155 10.89 8.12 -22.32
N GLU A 156 11.56 8.10 -23.47
CA GLU A 156 12.83 7.38 -23.68
C GLU A 156 13.94 7.73 -22.67
N SER A 157 13.88 8.90 -22.02
CA SER A 157 14.75 9.28 -20.89
C SER A 157 14.54 8.47 -19.58
N GLU A 158 13.62 7.51 -19.58
CA GLU A 158 13.26 6.64 -18.45
C GLU A 158 13.47 5.14 -18.79
N VAL A 159 14.03 4.82 -19.97
CA VAL A 159 14.27 3.44 -20.43
C VAL A 159 15.40 2.74 -19.65
N GLU A 160 16.23 3.48 -18.90
CA GLU A 160 17.19 2.89 -17.95
C GLU A 160 16.53 2.32 -16.67
N GLU A 161 15.26 2.63 -16.35
CA GLU A 161 14.63 2.18 -15.08
C GLU A 161 13.92 0.82 -15.19
N ILE A 162 13.74 0.24 -16.39
CA ILE A 162 13.33 -1.18 -16.53
C ILE A 162 14.43 -2.10 -15.97
N GLU A 163 15.70 -1.67 -16.07
CA GLU A 163 16.84 -2.36 -15.49
C GLU A 163 16.98 -2.20 -13.97
N LEU A 164 16.13 -1.40 -13.31
CA LEU A 164 16.02 -1.37 -11.84
C LEU A 164 14.90 -2.28 -11.31
N ILE A 165 14.04 -2.78 -12.21
CA ILE A 165 13.06 -3.84 -11.95
C ILE A 165 13.59 -5.10 -12.64
N GLN A 166 14.77 -5.56 -12.21
CA GLN A 166 15.35 -6.81 -12.73
C GLN A 166 14.65 -8.00 -12.08
N GLU A 167 14.81 -9.18 -12.69
CA GLU A 167 14.51 -10.48 -12.06
C GLU A 167 15.13 -10.64 -10.66
N SER A 168 16.22 -9.94 -10.38
CA SER A 168 16.87 -9.88 -9.07
C SER A 168 16.17 -8.92 -8.08
N SER A 169 15.48 -7.88 -8.55
CA SER A 169 14.56 -7.02 -7.76
C SER A 169 13.30 -7.77 -7.34
N PHE A 170 13.01 -8.83 -8.11
CA PHE A 170 12.32 -10.08 -7.79
C PHE A 170 12.23 -10.50 -6.31
N GLY A 171 13.37 -10.62 -5.62
CA GLY A 171 13.46 -11.28 -4.32
C GLY A 171 12.64 -12.58 -4.20
N SER A 172 13.21 -13.75 -4.50
CA SER A 172 12.60 -15.09 -4.28
C SER A 172 11.23 -15.38 -4.93
N ILE A 173 10.68 -14.51 -5.79
CA ILE A 173 9.47 -14.83 -6.56
C ILE A 173 9.78 -16.00 -7.50
N LYS A 174 9.34 -17.22 -7.13
CA LYS A 174 9.21 -18.34 -8.06
C LYS A 174 8.10 -17.98 -9.05
N ARG A 175 8.51 -17.53 -10.23
CA ARG A 175 7.62 -17.29 -11.36
C ARG A 175 6.93 -18.59 -11.76
N THR A 176 5.62 -18.68 -11.61
CA THR A 176 4.82 -19.59 -12.42
C THR A 176 4.39 -18.81 -13.66
N ASN A 177 4.88 -19.23 -14.82
CA ASN A 177 4.45 -18.69 -16.11
C ASN A 177 2.98 -19.11 -16.32
N SER A 178 2.03 -18.27 -15.93
CA SER A 178 0.62 -18.43 -16.33
C SER A 178 0.31 -17.50 -17.49
N THR A 179 0.75 -17.89 -18.67
CA THR A 179 -0.06 -17.71 -19.86
C THR A 179 -1.01 -18.89 -19.91
N HIS A 180 -2.22 -18.77 -19.36
CA HIS A 180 -3.44 -19.36 -19.91
C HIS A 180 -4.64 -18.92 -19.07
N LEU A 181 -5.47 -18.07 -19.67
CA LEU A 181 -6.86 -17.93 -19.31
C LEU A 181 -7.56 -19.24 -19.67
N SER A 182 -7.83 -20.11 -18.69
CA SER A 182 -8.90 -21.08 -18.78
C SER A 182 -9.43 -21.42 -17.39
N SER A 183 -10.74 -21.39 -17.28
CA SER A 183 -11.54 -21.88 -16.18
C SER A 183 -11.18 -23.34 -15.84
N SER A 184 -10.44 -23.56 -14.75
CA SER A 184 -10.47 -24.82 -14.01
C SER A 184 -9.85 -24.65 -12.63
N SER A 185 -10.65 -25.02 -11.64
CA SER A 185 -10.28 -25.25 -10.25
C SER A 185 -9.11 -26.22 -10.14
N SER A 186 -7.91 -25.71 -9.84
CA SER A 186 -6.84 -26.47 -9.18
C SER A 186 -5.89 -25.49 -8.49
N SER A 187 -6.10 -25.36 -7.19
CA SER A 187 -5.28 -24.64 -6.23
C SER A 187 -3.87 -25.25 -6.19
N SER A 188 -2.94 -24.60 -6.88
CA SER A 188 -1.57 -24.54 -6.38
C SER A 188 -1.47 -23.23 -5.60
N ASP A 189 -2.01 -23.26 -4.38
CA ASP A 189 -1.94 -22.14 -3.44
C ASP A 189 -0.47 -21.87 -3.15
N ILE A 190 0.12 -20.92 -3.89
CA ILE A 190 1.30 -20.22 -3.41
C ILE A 190 0.82 -19.54 -2.14
N ASP A 191 1.21 -20.11 -1.01
CA ASP A 191 0.80 -19.62 0.30
C ASP A 191 1.24 -18.16 0.45
N GLN A 192 0.29 -17.25 0.33
CA GLN A 192 0.56 -15.82 0.34
C GLN A 192 0.94 -15.41 1.76
N ASP A 193 2.08 -14.74 1.94
CA ASP A 193 2.57 -14.28 3.26
C ASP A 193 1.86 -12.99 3.73
N PHE A 194 0.55 -12.92 3.49
CA PHE A 194 -0.31 -11.83 3.94
C PHE A 194 -1.76 -12.29 4.12
N PHE A 195 -2.51 -11.52 4.88
CA PHE A 195 -3.97 -11.60 4.94
C PHE A 195 -4.57 -10.19 4.90
N GLN A 196 -5.84 -10.08 4.49
CA GLN A 196 -6.53 -8.80 4.58
C GLN A 196 -6.97 -8.55 6.02
N ALA A 197 -6.92 -7.30 6.49
CA ALA A 197 -7.36 -6.93 7.84
C ALA A 197 -7.92 -5.51 7.92
N GLY A 198 -9.09 -5.37 8.54
CA GLY A 198 -9.75 -4.09 8.78
C GLY A 198 -9.94 -3.25 7.50
N TRP A 199 -9.99 -1.93 7.68
CA TRP A 199 -9.90 -0.92 6.61
C TRP A 199 -9.57 0.44 7.21
N VAL A 200 -9.04 1.33 6.39
CA VAL A 200 -8.82 2.75 6.72
C VAL A 200 -9.60 3.65 5.77
N HIS A 201 -9.91 4.84 6.27
CA HIS A 201 -10.38 5.94 5.45
C HIS A 201 -9.25 6.96 5.29
N ARG A 202 -9.21 7.63 4.15
CA ARG A 202 -8.35 8.79 3.90
C ARG A 202 -9.19 10.05 3.79
N LEU A 203 -8.84 11.07 4.57
CA LEU A 203 -9.54 12.36 4.56
C LEU A 203 -9.52 13.01 3.17
N PHE A 204 -10.61 13.74 2.89
CA PHE A 204 -10.79 14.51 1.67
C PHE A 204 -9.77 15.66 1.61
N SER A 205 -8.99 15.73 0.52
CA SER A 205 -7.96 16.77 0.33
C SER A 205 -8.48 18.13 -0.14
N GLY A 206 -9.80 18.32 -0.24
CA GLY A 206 -10.40 19.51 -0.85
C GLY A 206 -10.48 19.47 -2.38
N HIS A 207 -9.92 18.44 -3.03
CA HIS A 207 -9.84 18.37 -4.50
C HIS A 207 -10.68 17.21 -5.07
N ARG A 208 -12.01 17.37 -5.15
CA ARG A 208 -12.94 16.30 -5.57
C ARG A 208 -12.54 15.57 -6.86
N LYS A 209 -12.11 16.31 -7.89
CA LYS A 209 -11.65 15.76 -9.19
C LYS A 209 -10.44 14.81 -9.10
N GLN A 210 -9.77 14.75 -7.96
CA GLN A 210 -8.63 13.88 -7.65
C GLN A 210 -8.99 12.77 -6.65
N GLU A 211 -10.16 12.84 -6.00
CA GLU A 211 -10.53 11.93 -4.91
C GLU A 211 -11.58 10.89 -5.32
N GLU A 212 -12.32 11.15 -6.40
CA GLU A 212 -13.24 10.18 -6.99
C GLU A 212 -12.54 8.86 -7.33
N PRO A 213 -13.20 7.70 -7.13
CA PRO A 213 -12.62 6.39 -7.39
C PRO A 213 -12.67 6.04 -8.89
N THR A 214 -12.13 6.92 -9.73
CA THR A 214 -12.10 6.78 -11.19
C THR A 214 -10.67 6.77 -11.72
N GLU A 215 -10.42 6.07 -12.83
CA GLU A 215 -9.10 6.05 -13.48
C GLU A 215 -8.61 7.47 -13.85
N LEU A 216 -9.54 8.35 -14.24
CA LEU A 216 -9.24 9.73 -14.58
C LEU A 216 -8.74 10.52 -13.35
N ALA A 217 -9.36 10.35 -12.19
CA ALA A 217 -8.93 10.97 -10.95
C ALA A 217 -7.56 10.41 -10.49
N MET A 218 -7.35 9.09 -10.62
CA MET A 218 -6.04 8.46 -10.37
C MET A 218 -4.94 9.06 -11.24
N SER A 219 -5.19 9.22 -12.54
CA SER A 219 -4.26 9.82 -13.50
C SER A 219 -3.96 11.29 -13.14
N ARG A 220 -4.99 12.09 -12.86
CA ARG A 220 -4.85 13.50 -12.42
C ARG A 220 -3.97 13.63 -11.19
N ARG A 221 -4.15 12.78 -10.18
CA ARG A 221 -3.29 12.75 -8.97
C ARG A 221 -1.83 12.47 -9.32
N SER A 222 -1.59 11.49 -10.21
CA SER A 222 -0.24 11.15 -10.65
C SER A 222 0.44 12.34 -11.33
N ILE A 223 -0.25 12.99 -12.27
CA ILE A 223 0.26 14.16 -12.99
C ILE A 223 0.53 15.32 -12.04
N LYS A 224 -0.43 15.68 -11.18
CA LYS A 224 -0.29 16.80 -10.23
C LYS A 224 0.85 16.56 -9.24
N ARG A 225 1.03 15.33 -8.78
CA ARG A 225 2.16 14.96 -7.93
C ARG A 225 3.50 15.11 -8.64
N MET A 226 3.62 14.65 -9.89
CA MET A 226 4.85 14.80 -10.67
C MET A 226 5.18 16.29 -10.91
N GLN A 227 4.18 17.10 -11.24
CA GLN A 227 4.35 18.55 -11.38
C GLN A 227 4.87 19.19 -10.09
N ALA A 228 4.27 18.84 -8.95
CA ALA A 228 4.69 19.36 -7.65
C ALA A 228 6.11 18.92 -7.27
N ILE A 229 6.49 17.67 -7.52
CA ILE A 229 7.84 17.13 -7.30
C ILE A 229 8.87 17.92 -8.12
N ILE A 230 8.63 18.09 -9.42
CA ILE A 230 9.55 18.80 -10.30
C ILE A 230 9.70 20.26 -9.87
N TYR A 231 8.57 20.92 -9.59
CA TYR A 231 8.57 22.30 -9.11
C TYR A 231 9.37 22.43 -7.81
N PHE A 232 9.12 21.58 -6.82
CA PHE A 232 9.83 21.59 -5.54
C PHE A 232 11.35 21.44 -5.72
N LEU A 233 11.79 20.46 -6.52
CA LEU A 233 13.21 20.22 -6.75
C LEU A 233 13.89 21.39 -7.48
N ASN A 234 13.20 22.02 -8.44
CA ASN A 234 13.71 23.21 -9.13
C ASN A 234 13.82 24.41 -8.18
N GLN A 235 12.85 24.61 -7.29
CA GLN A 235 12.92 25.66 -6.28
C GLN A 235 14.05 25.40 -5.27
N LEU A 236 14.27 24.14 -4.88
CA LEU A 236 15.39 23.75 -4.02
C LEU A 236 16.74 24.08 -4.69
N ASP A 237 16.90 23.75 -5.97
CA ASP A 237 18.09 24.09 -6.74
C ASP A 237 18.34 25.60 -6.81
N GLN A 238 17.28 26.39 -7.01
CA GLN A 238 17.39 27.85 -7.02
C GLN A 238 17.76 28.41 -5.65
N PHE A 239 17.24 27.81 -4.57
CA PHE A 239 17.54 28.23 -3.20
C PHE A 239 19.00 27.95 -2.84
N ILE A 240 19.52 26.76 -3.14
CA ILE A 240 20.91 26.37 -2.83
C ILE A 240 21.93 27.20 -3.64
N LYS A 241 21.56 27.70 -4.83
CA LYS A 241 22.43 28.53 -5.65
C LYS A 241 22.61 29.97 -5.14
N ARG A 242 21.79 30.42 -4.18
CA ARG A 242 21.88 31.75 -3.56
C ARG A 242 22.79 31.70 -2.35
#